data_AF-A0A1Q7D110-F1
#
_entry.id   AF-A0A1Q7D110-F1
#
_cell.length_a   1.000
_cell.length_b   1.000
_cell.length_c   1.000
_cell.angle_alpha   90.00
_cell.angle_beta   90.00
_cell.angle_gamma   90.00
#
_symmetry.space_group_name_H-M   'P 1'
#
loop_
_entity.id
_entity.type
_entity.pdbx_description
1 polymer ?
#
loop_
_entity_poly.entity_id
_entity_poly.type
_entity_poly.pdbx_seq_one_letter_code
_entity_poly.pdbx_strand_id
1 'polypeptide(L)'
;MFDPVHNGHVDVIQRSLRIFDELIVAVVANPAKEPLFTVDERLEMIDEATADLRNNFRIVAFDGLLIDLVARERADCIVRGIRAVSDFEYEFQMALMNRKLSSTVETVFLMPHERYTYISSRLIKEVASYGASVGSLVPAGVEKRLAEKFPPKSPA
;
A
#
# COMPACT_ATOMS: atom_id res chain seq x y z
N MET A 1 0.24 0.73 -4.88
CA MET A 1 -1.11 0.57 -5.47
C MET A 1 -2.17 0.97 -4.45
N PHE A 2 -2.22 0.34 -3.27
CA PHE A 2 -3.17 0.69 -2.18
C PHE A 2 -4.63 0.70 -2.64
N ASP A 3 -5.07 -0.40 -3.27
CA ASP A 3 -6.40 -0.51 -3.88
C ASP A 3 -7.23 -1.67 -3.28
N PRO A 4 -7.77 -1.50 -2.05
CA PRO A 4 -7.55 -0.36 -1.16
C PRO A 4 -6.33 -0.55 -0.23
N VAL A 5 -6.02 0.47 0.58
CA VAL A 5 -5.16 0.34 1.77
C VAL A 5 -5.82 -0.64 2.77
N HIS A 6 -5.01 -1.33 3.58
CA HIS A 6 -5.49 -2.33 4.54
C HIS A 6 -4.59 -2.36 5.78
N ASN A 7 -4.98 -3.09 6.83
CA ASN A 7 -4.29 -3.06 8.13
C ASN A 7 -2.82 -3.49 8.04
N GLY A 8 -2.49 -4.43 7.14
CA GLY A 8 -1.09 -4.77 6.84
C GLY A 8 -0.26 -3.62 6.22
N HIS A 9 -0.86 -2.74 5.42
CA HIS A 9 -0.18 -1.55 4.90
C HIS A 9 0.06 -0.54 6.04
N VAL A 10 -0.95 -0.32 6.87
CA VAL A 10 -0.87 0.59 8.02
C VAL A 10 0.22 0.12 9.00
N ASP A 11 0.36 -1.18 9.25
CA ASP A 11 1.45 -1.75 10.06
C ASP A 11 2.84 -1.41 9.51
N VAL A 12 3.05 -1.56 8.20
CA VAL A 12 4.32 -1.23 7.54
C VAL A 12 4.61 0.28 7.62
N ILE A 13 3.61 1.13 7.43
CA ILE A 13 3.73 2.59 7.56
C ILE A 13 4.16 2.95 8.99
N GLN A 14 3.42 2.44 9.99
CA GLN A 14 3.70 2.68 11.41
C GLN A 14 5.09 2.24 11.84
N ARG A 15 5.59 1.12 11.30
CA ARG A 15 6.91 0.60 11.63
C ARG A 15 8.02 1.36 10.91
N SER A 16 7.79 1.76 9.67
CA SER A 16 8.71 2.62 8.93
C SER A 16 8.95 3.94 9.66
N LEU A 17 7.89 4.57 10.19
CA LEU A 17 7.99 5.81 10.98
C LEU A 17 8.80 5.68 12.29
N ARG A 18 9.13 4.46 12.73
CA ARG A 18 10.01 4.24 13.90
C ARG A 18 11.48 4.06 13.51
N ILE A 19 11.75 3.86 12.23
CA ILE A 19 13.08 3.51 11.69
C ILE A 19 13.66 4.69 10.90
N PHE A 20 12.81 5.45 10.20
CA PHE A 20 13.22 6.53 9.31
C PHE A 20 12.73 7.89 9.83
N ASP A 21 13.51 8.94 9.56
CA ASP A 21 13.20 10.30 10.00
C ASP A 21 11.97 10.89 9.30
N GLU A 22 11.81 10.59 8.00
CA GLU A 22 10.68 10.98 7.16
C GLU A 22 10.17 9.80 6.34
N LEU A 23 8.86 9.75 6.09
CA LEU A 23 8.22 8.73 5.28
C LEU A 23 7.33 9.32 4.18
N ILE A 24 7.50 8.80 2.97
CA ILE A 24 6.70 9.14 1.80
C ILE A 24 5.91 7.89 1.38
N VAL A 25 4.59 7.90 1.52
CA VAL A 25 3.75 6.84 0.92
C VAL A 25 3.46 7.21 -0.53
N ALA A 26 4.09 6.45 -1.43
CA ALA A 26 4.01 6.63 -2.87
C ALA A 26 2.86 5.83 -3.49
N VAL A 27 1.90 6.52 -4.08
CA VAL A 27 0.71 5.95 -4.72
C VAL A 27 0.83 6.08 -6.24
N VAL A 28 0.94 4.94 -6.93
CA VAL A 28 0.94 4.94 -8.41
C VAL A 28 -0.41 5.42 -8.95
N ALA A 29 -0.40 6.42 -9.82
CA ALA A 29 -1.58 7.05 -10.41
C ALA A 29 -2.16 6.21 -11.54
N ASN A 30 -1.31 5.80 -12.49
CA ASN A 30 -1.68 4.97 -13.65
C ASN A 30 -1.11 3.55 -13.54
N PRO A 31 -1.68 2.69 -12.69
CA PRO A 31 -1.26 1.29 -12.64
C PRO A 31 -1.58 0.57 -13.96
N ALA A 32 -0.76 -0.43 -14.32
CA ALA A 32 -1.03 -1.33 -15.45
C ALA A 32 -2.30 -2.20 -15.29
N LYS A 33 -2.98 -2.11 -14.14
CA LYS A 33 -4.23 -2.82 -13.82
C LYS A 33 -5.30 -1.80 -13.52
N GLU A 34 -6.54 -2.04 -13.95
CA GLU A 34 -7.68 -1.18 -13.59
C GLU A 34 -7.94 -1.27 -12.07
N PRO A 35 -7.71 -0.18 -11.30
CA PRO A 35 -7.96 -0.17 -9.87
C PRO A 35 -9.47 -0.01 -9.59
N LEU A 36 -9.93 -0.54 -8.46
CA LEU A 36 -11.33 -0.37 -8.03
C LEU A 36 -11.59 1.08 -7.58
N PHE A 37 -10.60 1.69 -6.96
CA PHE A 37 -10.62 3.06 -6.48
C PHE A 37 -9.74 3.96 -7.34
N THR A 38 -10.25 5.14 -7.63
CA THR A 38 -9.51 6.24 -8.27
C THR A 38 -8.26 6.60 -7.45
N VAL A 39 -7.32 7.33 -8.06
CA VAL A 39 -6.14 7.78 -7.30
C VAL A 39 -6.52 8.64 -6.11
N ASP A 40 -7.49 9.54 -6.27
CA ASP A 40 -7.95 10.43 -5.21
C ASP A 40 -8.60 9.66 -4.06
N GLU A 41 -9.52 8.73 -4.35
CA GLU A 41 -10.12 7.85 -3.34
C GLU A 41 -9.05 7.06 -2.56
N ARG A 42 -7.98 6.62 -3.24
CA ARG A 42 -6.87 5.89 -2.59
C ARG A 42 -6.03 6.78 -1.70
N LEU A 43 -5.77 8.02 -2.11
CA LEU A 43 -5.06 9.00 -1.29
C LEU A 43 -5.87 9.32 -0.03
N GLU A 44 -7.17 9.61 -0.18
CA GLU A 44 -8.09 9.88 0.94
C GLU A 44 -8.15 8.72 1.94
N MET A 45 -8.27 7.49 1.45
CA MET A 45 -8.29 6.31 2.32
C MET A 45 -6.99 6.14 3.11
N ILE A 46 -5.84 6.46 2.53
CA ILE A 46 -4.55 6.40 3.25
C ILE A 46 -4.49 7.51 4.29
N ASP A 47 -4.88 8.73 3.92
CA ASP A 47 -4.90 9.89 4.81
C ASP A 47 -5.76 9.60 6.06
N GLU A 48 -7.01 9.18 5.86
CA GLU A 48 -7.92 8.78 6.95
C GLU A 48 -7.37 7.62 7.79
N ALA A 49 -6.79 6.59 7.14
CA ALA A 49 -6.22 5.43 7.83
C ALA A 49 -4.96 5.75 8.64
N THR A 50 -4.34 6.90 8.40
CA THR A 50 -3.08 7.32 9.02
C THR A 50 -3.21 8.63 9.80
N ALA A 51 -4.43 9.14 9.98
CA ALA A 51 -4.70 10.42 10.65
C ALA A 51 -4.11 10.53 12.07
N ASP A 52 -4.01 9.41 12.79
CA ASP A 52 -3.43 9.36 14.15
C ASP A 52 -1.89 9.25 14.16
N LEU A 53 -1.25 9.08 13.00
CA LEU A 53 0.20 8.99 12.89
C LEU A 53 0.80 10.39 12.90
N ARG A 54 1.69 10.66 13.87
CA ARG A 54 2.32 11.98 14.06
C ARG A 54 3.26 12.36 12.90
N ASN A 55 3.59 13.66 12.89
CA ASN A 55 4.45 14.41 11.95
C ASN A 55 5.64 13.63 11.37
N ASN A 56 6.05 14.01 10.15
CA ASN A 56 7.09 13.42 9.28
C ASN A 56 6.57 12.34 8.31
N PHE A 57 5.30 12.44 7.95
CA PHE A 57 4.66 11.59 6.97
C PHE A 57 3.97 12.44 5.90
N ARG A 58 4.08 12.04 4.63
CA ARG A 58 3.24 12.58 3.55
C ARG A 58 2.90 11.51 2.52
N ILE A 59 1.80 11.76 1.82
CA ILE A 59 1.29 10.89 0.76
C ILE A 59 1.48 11.60 -0.57
N VAL A 60 1.94 10.88 -1.58
CA VAL A 60 2.18 11.47 -2.91
C VAL A 60 1.71 10.51 -3.97
N ALA A 61 0.93 11.03 -4.92
CA ALA A 61 0.69 10.33 -6.17
C ALA A 61 1.87 10.53 -7.12
N PHE A 62 2.18 9.50 -7.90
CA PHE A 62 3.17 9.60 -8.96
C PHE A 62 2.76 8.76 -10.17
N ASP A 63 3.29 9.14 -11.32
CA ASP A 63 3.24 8.36 -12.55
C ASP A 63 4.67 8.10 -13.04
N GLY A 64 4.86 7.02 -13.80
CA GLY A 64 6.18 6.60 -14.28
C GLY A 64 6.97 5.73 -13.30
N LEU A 65 8.31 5.79 -13.37
CA LEU A 65 9.19 4.91 -12.61
C LEU A 65 9.30 5.36 -11.16
N LEU A 66 9.26 4.39 -10.23
CA LEU A 66 9.46 4.66 -8.80
C LEU A 66 10.82 5.34 -8.54
N ILE A 67 11.85 4.99 -9.30
CA ILE A 67 13.19 5.55 -9.10
C ILE A 67 13.26 7.05 -9.43
N ASP A 68 12.44 7.51 -10.39
CA ASP A 68 12.35 8.93 -10.72
C ASP A 68 11.66 9.71 -9.60
N LEU A 69 10.64 9.11 -8.97
CA LEU A 69 10.04 9.67 -7.76
C LEU A 69 11.07 9.75 -6.63
N VAL A 70 11.82 8.68 -6.38
CA VAL A 70 12.85 8.67 -5.33
C VAL A 70 13.87 9.80 -5.54
N ALA A 71 14.32 10.01 -6.77
CA ALA A 71 15.21 11.12 -7.12
C ALA A 71 14.54 12.50 -6.93
N ARG A 72 13.29 12.66 -7.39
CA ARG A 72 12.51 13.91 -7.25
C ARG A 72 12.32 14.31 -5.81
N GLU A 73 11.98 13.35 -4.96
CA GLU A 73 11.72 13.56 -3.54
C GLU A 73 12.99 13.54 -2.69
N ARG A 74 14.16 13.26 -3.29
CA ARG A 74 15.45 13.11 -2.62
C ARG A 74 15.41 12.08 -1.49
N ALA A 75 14.72 10.98 -1.71
CA ALA A 75 14.64 9.89 -0.75
C ALA A 75 15.87 8.97 -0.86
N ASP A 76 16.35 8.48 0.28
CA ASP A 76 17.54 7.61 0.33
C ASP A 76 17.19 6.12 0.12
N CYS A 77 15.98 5.73 0.52
CA CYS A 77 15.57 4.33 0.61
C CYS A 77 14.15 4.11 0.10
N ILE A 78 13.90 2.90 -0.43
CA ILE A 78 12.57 2.37 -0.72
C ILE A 78 12.23 1.33 0.34
N VAL A 79 11.07 1.46 1.00
CA VAL A 79 10.59 0.46 1.96
C VAL A 79 9.51 -0.41 1.34
N ARG A 80 9.65 -1.74 1.46
CA ARG A 80 8.69 -2.72 0.94
C ARG A 80 8.35 -3.77 2.01
N GLY A 81 7.07 -4.15 2.07
CA GLY A 81 6.63 -5.28 2.88
C GLY A 81 6.76 -6.60 2.10
N ILE A 82 7.31 -7.65 2.71
CA ILE A 82 7.39 -8.99 2.12
C ILE A 82 6.67 -9.98 3.04
N ARG A 83 5.60 -10.62 2.55
CA ARG A 83 4.78 -11.53 3.39
C ARG A 83 5.14 -13.00 3.20
N ALA A 84 5.46 -13.39 1.98
CA ALA A 84 5.73 -14.77 1.62
C ALA A 84 6.94 -14.87 0.70
N VAL A 85 7.48 -16.10 0.57
CA VAL A 85 8.60 -16.40 -0.33
C VAL A 85 8.28 -16.01 -1.78
N SER A 86 7.02 -16.15 -2.20
CA SER A 86 6.57 -15.74 -3.54
C SER A 86 6.62 -14.23 -3.76
N ASP A 87 6.36 -13.41 -2.72
CA ASP A 87 6.54 -11.96 -2.82
C ASP A 87 8.04 -11.62 -2.93
N PHE A 88 8.89 -12.37 -2.22
CA PHE A 88 10.33 -12.11 -2.16
C PHE A 88 11.02 -12.17 -3.52
N GLU A 89 10.73 -13.17 -4.36
CA GLU A 89 11.39 -13.29 -5.67
C GLU A 89 11.12 -12.08 -6.56
N TYR A 90 9.85 -11.65 -6.64
CA TYR A 90 9.46 -10.46 -7.40
C TYR A 90 10.08 -9.18 -6.83
N GLU A 91 9.99 -8.99 -5.51
CA GLU A 91 10.52 -7.80 -4.85
C GLU A 91 12.05 -7.72 -4.91
N PHE A 92 12.73 -8.86 -4.83
CA PHE A 92 14.19 -8.96 -4.97
C PHE A 92 14.64 -8.55 -6.38
N GLN A 93 13.96 -9.03 -7.43
CA GLN A 93 14.24 -8.60 -8.81
C GLN A 93 14.01 -7.10 -8.99
N MET A 94 12.92 -6.57 -8.44
CA MET A 94 12.61 -5.14 -8.49
C MET A 94 13.67 -4.29 -7.76
N ALA A 95 14.13 -4.72 -6.59
CA ALA A 95 15.19 -4.04 -5.86
C ALA A 95 16.50 -3.99 -6.66
N LEU A 96 16.91 -5.10 -7.28
CA LEU A 96 18.11 -5.14 -8.12
C LEU A 96 17.97 -4.25 -9.37
N MET A 97 16.78 -4.21 -9.98
CA MET A 97 16.51 -3.32 -11.11
C MET A 97 16.60 -1.85 -10.70
N ASN A 98 15.97 -1.47 -9.58
CA ASN A 98 16.04 -0.10 -9.06
C ASN A 98 17.49 0.31 -8.75
N ARG A 99 18.28 -0.59 -8.14
CA ARG A 99 19.71 -0.35 -7.88
C ARG A 99 20.53 -0.22 -9.16
N LYS A 100 20.16 -0.92 -10.23
CA LYS A 100 20.80 -0.78 -11.54
C LYS A 100 20.50 0.58 -12.17
N LEU A 101 19.29 1.10 -11.97
CA LEU A 101 18.84 2.41 -12.48
C LEU A 101 19.37 3.58 -11.64
N SER A 102 19.54 3.39 -10.33
CA SER A 102 20.16 4.36 -9.43
C SER A 102 21.04 3.65 -8.40
N SER A 103 22.36 3.92 -8.46
CA SER A 103 23.35 3.23 -7.64
C SER A 103 23.35 3.64 -6.17
N THR A 104 22.61 4.69 -5.80
CA THR A 104 22.61 5.26 -4.43
C THR A 104 21.35 4.91 -3.63
N VAL A 105 20.33 4.32 -4.26
CA VAL A 105 19.06 4.02 -3.61
C VAL A 105 19.07 2.60 -3.06
N GLU A 106 18.82 2.47 -1.77
CA GLU A 106 18.70 1.17 -1.11
C GLU A 106 17.23 0.73 -1.01
N THR A 107 16.99 -0.59 -1.01
CA THR A 107 15.65 -1.15 -0.75
C THR A 107 15.66 -1.89 0.59
N VAL A 108 14.81 -1.47 1.51
CA VAL A 108 14.64 -2.07 2.84
C VAL A 108 13.36 -2.90 2.87
N PHE A 109 13.50 -4.17 3.23
CA PHE A 109 12.36 -5.08 3.36
C PHE A 109 11.94 -5.24 4.82
N LEU A 110 10.64 -5.04 5.08
CA LEU A 110 10.03 -5.28 6.38
C LEU A 110 9.13 -6.52 6.31
N MET A 111 9.40 -7.50 7.16
CA MET A 111 8.50 -8.63 7.36
C MET A 111 7.24 -8.15 8.08
N PRO A 112 6.01 -8.48 7.63
CA PRO A 112 4.76 -8.05 8.26
C PRO A 112 4.59 -8.70 9.63
N HIS A 113 3.73 -8.11 10.46
CA HIS A 113 3.23 -8.83 11.64
C HIS A 113 2.45 -10.09 11.22
N GLU A 114 2.60 -11.20 11.97
CA GLU A 114 2.02 -12.51 11.66
C GLU A 114 0.51 -12.46 11.33
N ARG A 115 -0.26 -11.64 12.07
CA ARG A 115 -1.70 -11.44 11.90
C ARG A 115 -2.12 -10.82 10.56
N TYR A 116 -1.18 -10.25 9.80
CA TYR A 116 -1.43 -9.61 8.51
C TYR A 116 -0.83 -10.36 7.32
N THR A 117 -0.18 -11.51 7.56
CA THR A 117 0.53 -12.29 6.51
C THR A 117 -0.38 -12.78 5.39
N TYR A 118 -1.64 -13.12 5.70
CA TYR A 118 -2.62 -13.61 4.73
C TYR A 118 -3.40 -12.51 4.00
N ILE A 119 -3.20 -11.24 4.37
CA ILE A 119 -3.99 -10.13 3.83
C ILE A 119 -3.40 -9.63 2.52
N SER A 120 -4.25 -9.45 1.51
CA SER A 120 -3.93 -8.70 0.29
C SER A 120 -5.12 -7.87 -0.17
N SER A 121 -4.89 -6.72 -0.81
CA SER A 121 -5.99 -5.92 -1.37
C SER A 121 -6.81 -6.69 -2.40
N ARG A 122 -6.20 -7.63 -3.14
CA ARG A 122 -6.92 -8.53 -4.06
C ARG A 122 -7.93 -9.40 -3.32
N LEU A 123 -7.48 -10.11 -2.28
CA LEU A 123 -8.34 -10.99 -1.49
C LEU A 123 -9.44 -10.21 -0.75
N ILE A 124 -9.11 -9.03 -0.22
CA ILE A 124 -10.09 -8.15 0.41
C ILE A 124 -11.20 -7.77 -0.57
N LYS A 125 -10.84 -7.33 -1.80
CA LYS A 125 -11.82 -6.98 -2.82
C LYS A 125 -12.67 -8.18 -3.24
N GLU A 126 -12.07 -9.36 -3.34
CA GLU A 126 -12.79 -10.60 -3.66
C GLU A 126 -13.83 -10.92 -2.59
N VAL A 127 -13.45 -10.99 -1.31
CA VAL A 127 -14.37 -11.23 -0.18
C VAL A 127 -15.48 -10.17 -0.12
N ALA A 128 -15.13 -8.90 -0.25
CA ALA A 128 -16.10 -7.80 -0.25
C ALA A 128 -17.08 -7.89 -1.43
N SER A 129 -16.63 -8.33 -2.62
CA SER A 129 -17.49 -8.50 -3.80
C SER A 129 -18.57 -9.58 -3.65
N TYR A 130 -18.36 -10.52 -2.71
CA TYR A 130 -19.36 -11.52 -2.31
C TYR A 130 -20.25 -11.05 -1.15
N GLY A 131 -20.11 -9.80 -0.69
CA GLY A 131 -20.91 -9.22 0.39
C GLY A 131 -20.49 -9.66 1.79
N ALA A 132 -19.33 -10.30 1.95
CA ALA A 132 -18.79 -10.65 3.25
C ALA A 132 -18.03 -9.47 3.86
N SER A 133 -18.13 -9.30 5.19
CA SER A 133 -17.42 -8.24 5.92
C SER A 133 -15.91 -8.47 5.91
N VAL A 134 -15.17 -7.37 5.83
CA VAL A 134 -13.71 -7.33 5.86
C VAL A 134 -13.18 -6.40 6.97
N GLY A 135 -14.03 -6.00 7.92
CA GLY A 135 -13.73 -4.96 8.91
C GLY A 135 -12.56 -5.23 9.84
N SER A 136 -12.20 -6.50 10.06
CA SER A 136 -10.98 -6.85 10.82
C SER A 136 -9.68 -6.69 10.01
N LEU A 137 -9.80 -6.54 8.68
CA LEU A 137 -8.69 -6.55 7.73
C LEU A 137 -8.33 -5.16 7.21
N VAL A 138 -9.25 -4.19 7.32
CA VAL A 138 -9.10 -2.83 6.81
C VAL A 138 -9.54 -1.78 7.85
N PRO A 139 -9.10 -0.52 7.72
CA PRO A 139 -9.65 0.59 8.48
C PRO A 139 -11.15 0.78 8.23
N ALA A 140 -11.90 1.28 9.21
CA ALA A 140 -13.36 1.41 9.12
C ALA A 140 -13.83 2.25 7.92
N GLY A 141 -13.13 3.36 7.61
CA GLY A 141 -13.42 4.20 6.44
C GLY A 141 -13.22 3.48 5.10
N VAL A 142 -12.35 2.48 5.06
CA VAL A 142 -12.12 1.63 3.88
C VAL A 142 -13.22 0.58 3.73
N GLU A 143 -13.64 -0.06 4.83
CA GLU A 143 -14.74 -1.04 4.79
C GLU A 143 -16.04 -0.41 4.26
N LYS A 144 -16.35 0.81 4.71
CA LYS A 144 -17.50 1.57 4.22
C LYS A 144 -17.46 1.78 2.70
N ARG A 145 -16.32 2.24 2.18
CA ARG A 145 -16.13 2.48 0.74
C ARG A 145 -16.20 1.18 -0.08
N LEU A 146 -15.69 0.07 0.46
CA LEU A 146 -15.83 -1.25 -0.17
C LEU A 146 -17.31 -1.68 -0.25
N ALA A 147 -18.09 -1.47 0.81
CA ALA A 147 -19.52 -1.76 0.81
C ALA A 147 -20.31 -0.89 -0.18
N GLU A 148 -19.88 0.36 -0.39
CA GLU A 148 -20.47 1.25 -1.41
C GLU A 148 -20.15 0.78 -2.84
N LYS A 149 -18.93 0.28 -3.12
CA LYS A 149 -18.55 -0.29 -4.43
C LYS A 149 -19.17 -1.67 -4.69
N PHE A 150 -19.35 -2.46 -3.64
CA PHE A 150 -19.93 -3.80 -3.70
C PHE A 150 -21.20 -3.88 -2.85
N PRO A 151 -22.31 -3.25 -3.29
CA PRO A 151 -23.56 -3.31 -2.55
C PRO A 151 -24.01 -4.78 -2.42
N PRO A 152 -24.58 -5.18 -1.27
CA PRO A 152 -25.07 -6.53 -1.07
C PRO A 152 -26.06 -6.87 -2.18
N LYS A 153 -25.84 -7.99 -2.86
CA LYS A 153 -26.80 -8.49 -3.84
C LYS A 153 -28.09 -8.80 -3.11
N SER A 154 -29.21 -8.21 -3.55
CA SER A 154 -30.53 -8.57 -3.04
C SER A 154 -30.67 -10.09 -3.12
N PRO A 155 -31.17 -10.76 -2.05
CA PRO A 155 -31.45 -12.18 -2.14
C PRO A 155 -32.43 -12.41 -3.30
N ALA A 156 -32.05 -13.32 -4.20
CA ALA A 156 -32.91 -13.81 -5.28
C ALA A 156 -34.08 -14.61 -4.70
#